data_AF-A0A1G5CWC2-F1
#
_entry.id   AF-A0A1G5CWC2-F1
#
_cell.length_a   1.000
_cell.length_b   1.000
_cell.length_c   1.000
_cell.angle_alpha   90.00
_cell.angle_beta   90.00
_cell.angle_gamma   90.00
#
_symmetry.space_group_name_H-M   'P 1'
#
loop_
_entity.id
_entity.type
_entity.pdbx_description
1 polymer ?
#
loop_
_entity_poly.entity_id
_entity_poly.type
_entity_poly.pdbx_seq_one_letter_code
_entity_poly.pdbx_strand_id
1 'polypeptide(L)' 'MKEFLSNEEIKFVYLDISENMLNLKMFLKYRDSFPQFSDIKESGRVGLPCIVINNGEDIIFDKSLLDIDALKLQ' A
#
# COMPACT_ATOMS: atom_id res chain seq x y z
N MET A 1 -10.40 -1.13 2.60
CA MET A 1 -9.06 -1.75 2.61
C MET A 1 -8.61 -2.07 4.03
N LYS A 2 -8.53 -1.07 4.93
CA LYS A 2 -8.29 -1.28 6.37
C LYS A 2 -9.21 -2.33 7.01
N GLU A 3 -10.52 -2.17 6.87
CA GLU A 3 -11.52 -3.09 7.45
C GLU A 3 -11.37 -4.53 6.94
N PHE A 4 -11.01 -4.69 5.66
CA PHE A 4 -10.77 -6.01 5.07
C PHE A 4 -9.57 -6.71 5.74
N LEU A 5 -8.46 -6.00 5.90
CA LEU A 5 -7.27 -6.54 6.58
C LEU A 5 -7.55 -6.84 8.05
N SER A 6 -8.34 -6.00 8.74
CA SER A 6 -8.75 -6.25 10.12
C SER A 6 -9.66 -7.48 10.26
N ASN A 7 -10.62 -7.68 9.35
CA ASN A 7 -11.51 -8.84 9.37
C ASN A 7 -10.76 -10.14 9.08
N GLU A 8 -9.72 -10.08 8.26
CA GLU A 8 -8.83 -11.20 7.99
C GLU A 8 -7.73 -11.38 9.07
N GLU A 9 -7.78 -10.63 10.18
CA GLU A 9 -6.81 -10.67 11.27
C GLU A 9 -5.34 -10.48 10.81
N ILE A 10 -5.15 -9.78 9.69
CA ILE A 10 -3.82 -9.46 9.15
C ILE A 10 -3.23 -8.32 9.99
N LYS A 11 -1.97 -8.45 10.39
CA LYS A 11 -1.24 -7.35 11.05
C LYS A 11 -0.82 -6.33 10.01
N PHE A 12 -1.17 -5.06 10.24
CA PHE A 12 -0.75 -3.96 9.37
C PHE A 12 -0.60 -2.67 10.17
N VAL A 13 0.16 -1.74 9.60
CA VAL A 13 0.22 -0.35 10.06
C VAL A 13 -0.59 0.51 9.10
N TYR A 14 -1.56 1.24 9.62
CA TYR A 14 -2.29 2.24 8.85
C TYR A 14 -1.54 3.56 8.88
N LEU A 15 -1.27 4.13 7.70
CA LEU A 15 -0.62 5.44 7.55
C LEU A 15 -1.53 6.37 6.74
N ASP A 16 -1.92 7.49 7.33
CA ASP A 16 -2.61 8.56 6.62
C ASP A 16 -1.58 9.58 6.10
N ILE A 17 -1.51 9.72 4.77
CA ILE A 17 -0.57 10.65 4.12
C ILE A 17 -0.86 12.13 4.41
N SER A 18 -2.08 12.45 4.87
CA SER A 18 -2.50 13.82 5.18
C SER A 18 -2.20 14.20 6.63
N GLU A 19 -1.88 13.22 7.48
CA GLU A 19 -1.65 13.43 8.91
C GLU A 19 -0.38 14.24 9.17
N ASN A 20 0.71 13.94 8.48
CA ASN A 20 1.99 14.63 8.66
C ASN A 20 2.94 14.44 7.46
N MET A 21 4.00 15.26 7.43
CA MET A 21 5.01 15.23 6.37
C MET A 21 5.84 13.95 6.33
N LEU A 22 5.97 13.22 7.45
CA LEU A 22 6.71 11.96 7.48
C LEU A 22 5.94 10.88 6.68
N ASN A 23 4.65 10.73 6.94
CA ASN A 23 3.78 9.79 6.22
C ASN A 23 3.74 10.12 4.73
N LEU A 24 3.60 11.40 4.38
CA LEU A 24 3.63 11.84 2.97
C LEU A 24 4.97 11.51 2.30
N LYS A 25 6.10 11.80 2.95
CA LYS A 25 7.43 11.48 2.40
C LYS A 25 7.63 9.97 2.22
N MET A 26 7.16 9.16 3.15
CA MET A 26 7.18 7.71 3.03
C MET A 26 6.39 7.25 1.81
N PHE A 27 5.16 7.75 1.62
CA PHE A 27 4.36 7.43 0.45
C PHE A 27 5.03 7.88 -0.86
N LEU A 28 5.54 9.11 -0.94
CA LEU A 28 6.21 9.62 -2.13
C LEU A 28 7.45 8.80 -2.50
N LYS A 29 8.22 8.33 -1.51
CA LYS A 29 9.35 7.42 -1.75
C LYS A 29 8.90 6.18 -2.52
N TYR A 30 7.79 5.56 -2.12
CA TYR A 30 7.23 4.40 -2.82
C TYR A 30 6.68 4.79 -4.20
N ARG A 31 5.84 5.82 -4.28
CA ARG A 31 5.21 6.29 -5.52
C ARG A 31 6.22 6.64 -6.62
N ASP A 32 7.32 7.25 -6.24
CA ASP A 32 8.30 7.77 -7.20
C ASP A 32 9.33 6.70 -7.60
N SER A 33 9.61 5.73 -6.72
CA SER A 33 10.67 4.73 -6.95
C SER A 33 10.17 3.37 -7.47
N PHE A 34 8.88 3.06 -7.31
CA PHE A 34 8.36 1.72 -7.62
C PHE A 34 7.65 1.65 -8.98
N PRO A 35 7.95 0.62 -9.79
CA PRO A 35 7.38 0.49 -11.14
C PRO A 35 5.86 0.26 -11.13
N GLN A 36 5.30 -0.30 -10.05
CA GLN A 36 3.85 -0.49 -9.89
C GLN A 36 3.06 0.84 -9.96
N PHE A 37 3.72 1.99 -9.75
CA PHE A 37 3.09 3.30 -9.88
C PHE A 37 3.20 3.93 -11.27
N SER A 38 3.92 3.34 -12.23
CA SER A 38 4.13 3.93 -13.55
C SER A 38 2.80 4.23 -14.26
N ASP A 39 1.97 3.20 -14.47
CA ASP A 39 0.67 3.34 -15.16
C ASP A 39 -0.31 4.24 -14.37
N ILE A 40 -0.21 4.21 -13.03
CA ILE A 40 -1.02 5.07 -12.16
C ILE A 40 -0.65 6.54 -12.36
N LYS A 41 0.65 6.85 -12.44
CA LYS A 41 1.14 8.21 -12.69
C LYS A 41 0.77 8.67 -14.11
N GLU A 42 0.92 7.80 -15.11
CA GLU A 42 0.56 8.09 -16.50
C GLU A 42 -0.94 8.38 -16.67
N SER A 43 -1.79 7.69 -15.91
CA SER A 43 -3.24 7.94 -15.88
C SER A 43 -3.65 9.15 -15.01
N GLY A 44 -2.70 9.92 -14.49
CA GLY A 44 -2.96 11.11 -13.67
C GLY A 44 -3.53 10.80 -12.28
N ARG A 45 -3.41 9.55 -11.82
CA ARG A 45 -3.90 9.12 -10.51
C ARG A 45 -2.83 9.27 -9.44
N VAL A 46 -3.26 9.41 -8.19
CA VAL A 46 -2.35 9.51 -7.05
C VAL A 46 -1.77 8.14 -6.67
N GLY A 47 -2.58 7.07 -6.78
CA GLY A 47 -2.20 5.71 -6.37
C GLY A 47 -2.55 5.38 -4.92
N LEU A 48 -3.71 5.85 -4.45
CA LEU A 48 -4.24 5.53 -3.13
C LEU A 48 -5.69 5.02 -3.24
N PRO A 49 -6.15 4.19 -2.28
CA PRO A 49 -5.37 3.51 -1.25
C PRO A 49 -4.43 2.43 -1.84
N CYS A 50 -3.31 2.17 -1.17
CA CYS A 50 -2.36 1.11 -1.55
C CYS A 50 -1.85 0.36 -0.32
N ILE A 51 -1.44 -0.89 -0.50
CA ILE A 51 -0.80 -1.72 0.51
C ILE A 51 0.63 -1.95 0.10
N VAL A 52 1.56 -1.71 1.02
CA VAL A 52 2.99 -1.99 0.83
C VAL A 52 3.32 -3.25 1.61
N ILE A 53 3.79 -4.28 0.91
CA ILE A 53 4.16 -5.57 1.48
C ILE A 53 5.68 -5.56 1.74
N ASN A 54 6.11 -6.08 2.89
CA ASN A 54 7.52 -6.26 3.27
C ASN A 54 8.42 -5.05 2.96
N ASN A 55 8.01 -3.84 3.35
CA ASN A 55 8.76 -2.58 3.13
C ASN A 55 9.04 -2.24 1.64
N GLY A 56 8.14 -2.65 0.74
CA GLY A 56 8.28 -2.41 -0.69
C GLY A 56 8.88 -3.59 -1.42
N GLU A 57 8.61 -4.82 -0.99
CA GLU A 57 8.78 -5.97 -1.87
C GLU A 57 7.71 -5.94 -2.97
N ASP A 58 6.48 -5.61 -2.59
CA ASP A 58 5.39 -5.42 -3.53
C ASP A 58 4.41 -4.32 -3.07
N ILE A 59 3.68 -3.77 -4.03
CA ILE A 59 2.69 -2.72 -3.81
C ILE A 59 1.40 -3.05 -4.55
N ILE A 60 0.33 -3.18 -3.79
CA ILE A 60 -0.97 -3.60 -4.28
C ILE A 60 -1.99 -2.47 -4.12
N PHE A 61 -2.77 -2.24 -5.17
CA PHE A 61 -3.85 -1.24 -5.19
C PHE A 61 -5.24 -1.85 -5.12
N ASP A 62 -5.35 -3.17 -5.30
CA ASP A 62 -6.60 -3.91 -5.26
C ASP A 62 -6.51 -5.08 -4.28
N LYS A 63 -7.45 -5.14 -3.33
CA LYS A 63 -7.49 -6.20 -2.32
C LYS A 63 -7.63 -7.61 -2.89
N SER A 64 -8.17 -7.75 -4.10
CA SER A 64 -8.35 -9.05 -4.76
C SER A 64 -7.02 -9.71 -5.15
N LEU A 65 -5.93 -8.93 -5.21
CA LEU A 65 -4.60 -9.41 -5.55
C LEU A 65 -3.78 -9.82 -4.30
N LEU A 66 -4.34 -9.68 -3.10
CA LEU A 66 -3.66 -10.07 -1.86
C LEU A 66 -3.71 -11.59 -1.69
N ASP A 67 -2.53 -12.19 -1.50
CA ASP A 67 -2.41 -13.53 -0.93
C ASP A 67 -2.56 -13.45 0.60
N ILE A 68 -3.78 -13.71 1.07
CA ILE A 68 -4.13 -13.64 2.50
C ILE A 68 -3.35 -14.68 3.31
N ASP A 69 -3.14 -15.88 2.75
CA ASP A 69 -2.51 -16.98 3.46
C ASP A 69 -1.03 -16.69 3.70
N ALA A 70 -0.34 -16.13 2.70
CA ALA A 70 1.05 -15.70 2.84
C ALA A 70 1.24 -14.60 3.92
N LEU A 71 0.27 -13.71 4.10
CA LEU A 71 0.36 -12.59 5.06
C LEU A 71 0.04 -12.98 6.50
N LYS A 72 -0.75 -14.04 6.73
CA LYS A 72 -1.08 -14.54 8.08
C LYS A 72 0.08 -15.27 8.77
N LEU A 73 1.08 -15.71 8.01
CA LEU A 73 2.24 -16.48 8.48
C LEU A 73 3.41 -15.60 9.00
N GLN A 74 3.27 -14.28 9.00
CA GLN A 74 4.27 -13.30 9.47
C GLN A 74 3.97 -12.76 10.89
#